data_AF-A0A8S4A402-F1
#
_entry.id   AF-A0A8S4A402-F1
#
_cell.length_a   1.000
_cell.length_b   1.000
_cell.length_c   1.000
_cell.angle_alpha   90.00
_cell.angle_beta   90.00
_cell.angle_gamma   90.00
#
_symmetry.space_group_name_H-M   'P 1'
#
loop_
_entity.id
_entity.type
_entity.pdbx_description
1 polymer ?
#
loop_
_entity_poly.entity_id
_entity_poly.type
_entity_poly.pdbx_seq_one_letter_code
_entity_poly.pdbx_strand_id
1 'polypeptide(L)'
;VHHFSPLDPLFRHHVMHCTVSLVCLICWSMVLARYIEVFGWGSFFYHYVIPDFIFATYTVIITFLHHHDDDIPWYGDSLWDNVRGQLSSVDRSYGWCHYLIHNIGTHQIHHLFPKIPHYHLEEATEAFRKAFPKLVNIRHEPIIPAFWRMFKKYATQGVITNDAQVHLYK
;
A
#
# COMPACT_ATOMS: atom_id res chain seq x y z
N VAL A 1 14.36 -5.16 16.63
CA VAL A 1 14.76 -5.34 15.21
C VAL A 1 15.77 -4.27 14.87
N HIS A 2 16.99 -4.66 14.50
CA HIS A 2 18.01 -3.77 13.96
C HIS A 2 17.88 -3.72 12.44
N HIS A 3 17.10 -2.77 11.93
CA HIS A 3 16.73 -2.69 10.51
C HIS A 3 17.91 -2.56 9.54
N PHE A 4 19.05 -2.03 9.98
CA PHE A 4 20.26 -1.85 9.16
C PHE A 4 21.34 -2.92 9.38
N SER A 5 21.04 -3.97 10.15
CA SER A 5 21.96 -5.08 10.37
C SER A 5 21.50 -6.30 9.56
N PRO A 6 22.22 -6.72 8.50
CA PRO A 6 21.91 -7.96 7.79
C PRO A 6 22.00 -9.21 8.69
N LEU A 7 22.64 -9.08 9.85
CA LEU A 7 22.83 -10.15 10.83
C LEU A 7 21.74 -10.21 11.89
N ASP A 8 20.74 -9.30 11.87
CA ASP A 8 19.60 -9.40 12.76
C ASP A 8 18.89 -10.76 12.56
N PRO A 9 18.45 -11.45 13.63
CA PRO A 9 17.77 -12.74 13.53
C PRO A 9 16.60 -12.76 12.52
N LEU A 10 15.94 -11.62 12.31
CA LEU A 10 14.87 -11.47 11.32
C LEU A 10 15.35 -11.75 9.88
N PHE A 11 16.61 -11.47 9.56
CA PHE A 11 17.17 -11.54 8.20
C PHE A 11 18.12 -12.72 7.97
N ARG A 12 18.19 -13.69 8.90
CA ARG A 12 19.17 -14.80 8.87
C ARG A 12 19.19 -15.61 7.56
N HIS A 13 18.07 -15.68 6.83
CA HIS A 13 17.95 -16.39 5.55
C HIS A 13 18.13 -15.47 4.32
N HIS A 14 18.30 -14.16 4.54
CA HIS A 14 18.34 -13.12 3.51
C HIS A 14 19.57 -12.21 3.62
N VAL A 15 20.59 -12.61 4.41
CA VAL A 15 21.79 -11.81 4.70
C VAL A 15 22.42 -11.20 3.44
N MET A 16 22.58 -11.99 2.37
CA MET A 16 23.13 -11.50 1.11
C MET A 16 22.26 -10.42 0.46
N HIS A 17 20.94 -10.64 0.37
CA HIS A 17 20.02 -9.65 -0.20
C HIS A 17 19.98 -8.36 0.62
N CYS A 18 19.95 -8.47 1.95
CA CYS A 18 20.02 -7.32 2.86
C CYS A 18 21.34 -6.56 2.69
N THR A 19 22.46 -7.28 2.57
CA THR A 19 23.79 -6.67 2.37
C THR A 19 23.85 -5.92 1.04
N VAL A 20 23.41 -6.53 -0.06
CA VAL A 20 23.34 -5.88 -1.38
C VAL A 20 22.44 -4.65 -1.32
N SER A 21 21.29 -4.74 -0.67
CA SER A 21 20.39 -3.59 -0.49
C SER A 21 21.07 -2.43 0.23
N LEU A 22 21.80 -2.68 1.33
CA LEU A 22 22.54 -1.64 2.05
C LEU A 22 23.64 -1.01 1.19
N VAL A 23 24.39 -1.81 0.43
CA VAL A 23 25.41 -1.30 -0.50
C VAL A 23 24.77 -0.39 -1.55
N CYS A 24 23.65 -0.80 -2.15
CA CYS A 24 22.91 0.03 -3.10
C CYS A 24 22.45 1.35 -2.47
N LEU A 25 21.94 1.34 -1.23
CA LEU A 25 21.53 2.55 -0.52
C LEU A 25 22.70 3.51 -0.25
N ILE A 26 23.88 2.98 0.12
CA ILE A 26 25.11 3.76 0.30
C ILE A 26 25.54 4.37 -1.03
N CYS A 27 25.61 3.57 -2.10
CA CYS A 27 25.97 4.06 -3.43
C CYS A 27 25.01 5.15 -3.92
N TRP A 28 23.70 4.99 -3.75
CA TRP A 28 22.71 5.99 -4.13
C TRP A 28 22.84 7.28 -3.31
N SER A 29 23.09 7.15 -2.00
CA SER A 29 23.34 8.30 -1.12
C SER A 29 24.59 9.08 -1.55
N MET A 30 25.64 8.40 -2.01
CA MET A 30 26.83 9.05 -2.58
C MET A 30 26.51 9.80 -3.88
N VAL A 31 25.66 9.23 -4.75
CA VAL A 31 25.20 9.92 -5.98
C VAL A 31 24.43 11.20 -5.63
N LEU A 32 23.51 11.13 -4.67
CA LEU A 32 22.75 12.31 -4.21
C LEU A 32 23.65 13.36 -3.56
N ALA A 33 24.66 12.94 -2.77
CA ALA A 33 25.64 13.86 -2.19
C ALA A 33 26.41 14.61 -3.28
N ARG A 34 26.90 13.90 -4.31
CA ARG A 34 27.56 14.54 -5.47
C ARG A 34 26.62 15.43 -6.26
N TYR A 35 25.36 15.05 -6.41
CA TYR A 35 24.36 15.88 -7.05
C TYR A 35 24.14 17.20 -6.29
N ILE A 36 24.07 17.16 -4.95
CA ILE A 36 23.96 18.35 -4.10
C ILE A 36 25.20 19.24 -4.23
N GLU A 37 26.40 18.67 -4.29
CA GLU A 37 27.65 19.44 -4.48
C GLU A 37 27.67 20.21 -5.81
N VAL A 38 27.16 19.61 -6.89
CA VAL A 38 27.19 20.20 -8.24
C VAL A 38 26.04 21.18 -8.47
N PHE A 39 24.82 20.83 -8.02
CA PHE A 39 23.59 21.57 -8.37
C PHE A 39 22.95 22.31 -7.19
N GLY A 40 23.48 22.14 -5.98
CA GLY A 40 23.00 22.76 -4.76
C GLY A 40 21.74 22.13 -4.16
N TRP A 41 21.46 22.51 -2.91
CA TRP A 41 20.31 22.00 -2.14
C TRP A 41 18.96 22.32 -2.80
N GLY A 42 18.79 23.51 -3.39
CA GLY A 42 17.53 23.90 -4.04
C GLY A 42 17.12 22.92 -5.14
N SER A 43 18.06 22.59 -6.04
CA SER A 43 17.85 21.61 -7.10
C SER A 43 17.58 20.21 -6.57
N PHE A 44 18.24 19.81 -5.47
CA PHE A 44 17.99 18.53 -4.81
C PHE A 44 16.56 18.45 -4.24
N PHE A 45 16.11 19.48 -3.53
CA PHE A 45 14.73 19.50 -3.00
C PHE A 45 13.70 19.45 -4.14
N TYR A 46 13.90 20.25 -5.18
CA TYR A 46 12.93 20.36 -6.28
C TYR A 46 12.88 19.11 -7.17
N HIS A 47 14.02 18.51 -7.51
CA HIS A 47 14.07 17.35 -8.42
C HIS A 47 13.93 16.00 -7.72
N TYR A 48 14.28 15.91 -6.42
CA TYR A 48 14.32 14.63 -5.71
C TYR A 48 13.31 14.60 -4.55
N VAL A 49 13.48 15.46 -3.55
CA VAL A 49 12.69 15.36 -2.30
C VAL A 49 11.21 15.61 -2.52
N ILE A 50 10.84 16.67 -3.26
CA ILE A 50 9.43 17.01 -3.47
C ILE A 50 8.70 15.93 -4.29
N PRO A 51 9.20 15.48 -5.46
CA PRO A 51 8.55 14.40 -6.21
C PRO A 51 8.45 13.09 -5.43
N ASP A 52 9.51 12.70 -4.73
CA ASP A 52 9.54 11.47 -3.93
C ASP A 52 8.54 11.55 -2.77
N PHE A 53 8.51 12.68 -2.05
CA PHE A 53 7.54 12.89 -0.96
C PHE A 53 6.09 12.85 -1.45
N ILE A 54 5.79 13.45 -2.60
CA ILE A 54 4.45 13.40 -3.21
C ILE A 54 4.09 11.96 -3.56
N PHE A 55 4.98 11.23 -4.25
CA PHE A 55 4.75 9.85 -4.65
C PHE A 55 4.59 8.91 -3.45
N ALA A 56 5.44 9.05 -2.43
CA ALA A 56 5.38 8.26 -1.20
C ALA A 56 4.08 8.55 -0.42
N THR A 57 3.72 9.83 -0.25
CA THR A 57 2.49 10.23 0.45
C THR A 57 1.25 9.69 -0.27
N TYR A 58 1.21 9.84 -1.59
CA TYR A 58 0.16 9.27 -2.43
C TYR A 58 0.05 7.75 -2.23
N THR A 59 1.16 7.03 -2.30
CA THR A 59 1.20 5.57 -2.15
C THR A 59 0.71 5.13 -0.76
N VAL A 60 1.10 5.83 0.30
CA VAL A 60 0.61 5.55 1.66
C VAL A 60 -0.90 5.74 1.76
N ILE A 61 -1.43 6.85 1.25
CA ILE A 61 -2.87 7.16 1.34
C ILE A 61 -3.70 6.12 0.59
N ILE A 62 -3.34 5.80 -0.66
CA ILE A 62 -4.13 4.86 -1.47
C ILE A 62 -4.08 3.45 -0.91
N THR A 63 -2.89 2.96 -0.52
CA THR A 63 -2.74 1.59 -0.01
C THR A 63 -3.44 1.45 1.33
N PHE A 64 -3.36 2.46 2.20
CA PHE A 64 -4.15 2.49 3.43
C PHE A 64 -5.64 2.35 3.14
N LEU A 65 -6.19 3.18 2.25
CA LEU A 65 -7.62 3.16 1.92
C LEU A 65 -8.10 1.96 1.11
N HIS A 66 -7.18 1.26 0.44
CA HIS A 66 -7.48 0.00 -0.22
C HIS A 66 -7.61 -1.18 0.76
N HIS A 67 -7.10 -1.03 1.98
CA HIS A 67 -7.04 -2.10 2.98
C HIS A 67 -7.75 -1.76 4.29
N HIS A 68 -8.36 -0.57 4.39
CA HIS A 68 -9.05 -0.09 5.58
C HIS A 68 -10.36 0.60 5.20
N ASP A 69 -11.46 0.14 5.79
CA ASP A 69 -12.74 0.84 5.91
C ASP A 69 -13.50 0.32 7.14
N ASP A 70 -14.63 0.92 7.48
CA ASP A 70 -15.39 0.62 8.72
C ASP A 70 -15.91 -0.83 8.79
N ASP A 71 -16.31 -1.37 7.64
CA ASP A 71 -16.91 -2.70 7.46
C ASP A 71 -15.92 -3.76 6.95
N ILE A 72 -14.62 -3.42 6.86
CA ILE A 72 -13.59 -4.34 6.38
C ILE A 72 -12.98 -5.11 7.56
N PRO A 73 -13.18 -6.45 7.63
CA PRO A 73 -12.74 -7.24 8.76
C PRO A 73 -11.23 -7.49 8.74
N TRP A 74 -10.62 -7.27 9.89
CA TRP A 74 -9.30 -7.79 10.24
C TRP A 74 -9.48 -9.16 10.87
N TYR A 75 -8.89 -10.19 10.26
CA TYR A 75 -8.95 -11.56 10.75
C TYR A 75 -7.71 -11.90 11.56
N GLY A 76 -7.90 -12.51 12.73
CA GLY A 76 -6.83 -13.17 13.48
C GLY A 76 -6.38 -14.46 12.79
N ASP A 77 -5.21 -14.96 13.18
CA ASP A 77 -4.51 -16.09 12.51
C ASP A 77 -5.37 -17.34 12.28
N SER A 78 -6.30 -17.64 13.19
CA SER A 78 -7.18 -18.81 13.13
C SER A 78 -8.27 -18.71 12.05
N LEU A 79 -8.70 -17.50 11.70
CA LEU A 79 -9.79 -17.22 10.75
C LEU A 79 -9.28 -16.65 9.44
N TRP A 80 -8.03 -16.19 9.40
CA TRP A 80 -7.40 -15.65 8.21
C TRP A 80 -7.09 -16.75 7.20
N ASP A 81 -7.44 -16.50 5.94
CA ASP A 81 -6.92 -17.23 4.80
C ASP A 81 -6.64 -16.23 3.66
N ASN A 82 -5.86 -16.68 2.68
CA ASN A 82 -5.41 -15.81 1.59
C ASN A 82 -6.59 -15.22 0.80
N VAL A 83 -7.65 -15.99 0.55
CA VAL A 83 -8.80 -15.55 -0.25
C VAL A 83 -9.61 -14.51 0.53
N ARG A 84 -9.92 -14.77 1.81
CA ARG A 84 -10.60 -13.82 2.70
C ARG A 84 -9.82 -12.52 2.82
N GLY A 85 -8.52 -12.61 3.06
CA GLY A 85 -7.66 -11.44 3.19
C GLY A 85 -7.63 -10.58 1.91
N GLN A 86 -7.55 -11.22 0.74
CA GLN A 86 -7.55 -10.51 -0.54
C GLN A 86 -8.93 -9.90 -0.86
N LEU A 87 -10.02 -10.61 -0.57
CA LEU A 87 -11.39 -10.10 -0.74
C LEU A 87 -11.70 -8.91 0.17
N SER A 88 -11.06 -8.80 1.34
CA SER A 88 -11.17 -7.64 2.24
C SER A 88 -10.53 -6.35 1.69
N SER A 89 -9.93 -6.36 0.49
CA SER A 89 -9.51 -5.11 -0.14
C SER A 89 -10.68 -4.32 -0.74
N VAL A 90 -10.47 -3.03 -0.98
CA VAL A 90 -11.51 -2.07 -1.35
C VAL A 90 -11.18 -1.42 -2.68
N ASP A 91 -12.12 -1.50 -3.62
CA ASP A 91 -12.07 -0.78 -4.89
C ASP A 91 -12.46 0.70 -4.69
N ARG A 92 -11.71 1.61 -5.32
CA ARG A 92 -11.97 3.06 -5.32
C ARG A 92 -11.67 3.66 -6.68
N SER A 93 -12.53 4.57 -7.15
CA SER A 93 -12.21 5.38 -8.34
C SER A 93 -11.52 6.67 -7.93
N TYR A 94 -10.42 7.00 -8.61
CA TYR A 94 -9.68 8.26 -8.43
C TYR A 94 -10.15 9.35 -9.41
N GLY A 95 -11.36 9.21 -9.94
CA GLY A 95 -11.94 10.12 -10.93
C GLY A 95 -11.09 10.18 -12.20
N TRP A 96 -10.80 11.40 -12.65
CA TRP A 96 -10.02 11.63 -13.87
C TRP A 96 -8.60 11.03 -13.81
N CYS A 97 -8.03 10.87 -12.61
CA CYS A 97 -6.71 10.28 -12.44
C CYS A 97 -6.69 8.76 -12.59
N HIS A 98 -7.83 8.05 -12.57
CA HIS A 98 -7.88 6.60 -12.46
C HIS A 98 -6.98 5.88 -13.49
N TYR A 99 -7.04 6.30 -14.75
CA TYR A 99 -6.24 5.74 -15.83
C TYR A 99 -4.77 6.19 -15.80
N LEU A 100 -4.48 7.42 -15.34
CA LEU A 100 -3.11 7.94 -15.24
C LEU A 100 -2.28 7.19 -14.20
N ILE A 101 -2.95 6.64 -13.18
CA ILE A 101 -2.33 5.85 -12.12
C ILE A 101 -2.52 4.35 -12.33
N HIS A 102 -2.68 3.91 -13.59
CA HIS A 102 -2.74 2.50 -13.96
C HIS A 102 -3.88 1.73 -13.27
N ASN A 103 -5.05 2.36 -13.13
CA ASN A 103 -6.24 1.73 -12.56
C ASN A 103 -6.01 1.11 -11.16
N ILE A 104 -5.06 1.65 -10.39
CA ILE A 104 -4.62 1.09 -9.10
C ILE A 104 -5.74 0.93 -8.07
N GLY A 105 -6.83 1.68 -8.25
CA GLY A 105 -8.01 1.59 -7.40
C GLY A 105 -8.90 0.38 -7.66
N THR A 106 -8.63 -0.40 -8.71
CA THR A 106 -9.32 -1.66 -9.01
C THR A 106 -8.60 -2.80 -8.29
N HIS A 107 -8.68 -2.80 -6.96
CA HIS A 107 -7.70 -3.47 -6.10
C HIS A 107 -8.10 -4.89 -5.69
N GLN A 108 -9.41 -5.20 -5.60
CA GLN A 108 -9.86 -6.55 -5.22
C GLN A 108 -9.32 -7.63 -6.16
N ILE A 109 -9.50 -7.42 -7.46
CA ILE A 109 -9.04 -8.38 -8.47
C ILE A 109 -7.53 -8.32 -8.67
N HIS A 110 -6.92 -7.17 -8.46
CA HIS A 110 -5.47 -7.06 -8.44
C HIS A 110 -4.85 -7.98 -7.39
N HIS A 111 -5.46 -8.06 -6.19
CA HIS A 111 -4.99 -8.95 -5.13
C HIS A 111 -5.27 -10.42 -5.39
N LEU A 112 -6.45 -10.75 -5.90
CA LEU A 112 -6.81 -12.15 -6.22
C LEU A 112 -5.98 -12.69 -7.39
N PHE A 113 -5.74 -11.85 -8.40
CA PHE A 113 -5.11 -12.23 -9.65
C PHE A 113 -4.08 -11.18 -10.09
N PRO A 114 -2.95 -11.01 -9.37
CA PRO A 114 -1.95 -9.97 -9.65
C PRO A 114 -1.23 -10.15 -11.00
N LYS A 115 -1.41 -11.30 -11.66
CA LYS A 115 -0.92 -11.56 -13.02
C LYS A 115 -1.75 -10.88 -14.10
N ILE A 116 -2.98 -10.47 -13.80
CA ILE A 116 -3.81 -9.70 -14.73
C ILE A 116 -3.20 -8.30 -14.85
N PRO A 117 -2.82 -7.87 -16.05
CA PRO A 117 -2.25 -6.55 -16.24
C PRO A 117 -3.31 -5.47 -16.01
N HIS A 118 -2.88 -4.30 -15.54
CA HIS A 118 -3.77 -3.17 -15.23
C HIS A 118 -4.74 -2.77 -16.36
N TYR A 119 -4.34 -2.93 -17.63
CA TYR A 119 -5.18 -2.62 -18.80
C TYR A 119 -6.30 -3.66 -19.08
N HIS A 120 -6.31 -4.82 -18.42
CA HIS A 120 -7.43 -5.78 -18.40
C HIS A 120 -8.10 -5.89 -17.02
N LEU A 121 -7.66 -5.09 -16.05
CA LEU A 121 -8.09 -5.23 -14.66
C LEU A 121 -9.54 -4.81 -14.45
N GLU A 122 -10.00 -3.79 -15.17
CA GLU A 122 -11.40 -3.36 -15.13
C GLU A 122 -12.34 -4.41 -15.74
N GLU A 123 -11.98 -4.99 -16.89
CA GLU A 123 -12.73 -6.09 -17.53
C GLU A 123 -12.87 -7.30 -16.59
N ALA A 124 -11.77 -7.72 -15.96
CA ALA A 124 -11.79 -8.81 -14.99
C ALA A 124 -12.64 -8.47 -13.75
N THR A 125 -12.64 -7.20 -13.34
CA THR A 125 -13.43 -6.72 -12.21
C THR A 125 -14.91 -6.67 -12.52
N GLU A 126 -15.31 -6.28 -13.73
CA GLU A 126 -16.70 -6.35 -14.17
C GLU A 126 -17.21 -7.80 -14.18
N ALA A 127 -16.40 -8.75 -14.68
CA ALA A 127 -16.73 -10.17 -14.65
C ALA A 127 -16.90 -10.69 -13.20
N PHE A 128 -16.00 -10.31 -12.29
CA PHE A 128 -16.10 -10.66 -10.87
C PHE A 128 -17.36 -10.08 -10.22
N ARG A 129 -17.63 -8.78 -10.41
CA ARG A 129 -18.81 -8.12 -9.84
C ARG A 129 -20.11 -8.76 -10.30
N LYS A 130 -20.17 -9.21 -11.56
CA LYS A 130 -21.32 -9.94 -12.12
C LYS A 130 -21.48 -11.33 -11.51
N ALA A 131 -20.38 -12.06 -11.34
CA ALA A 131 -20.41 -13.42 -10.80
C ALA A 131 -20.62 -13.48 -9.29
N PHE A 132 -20.07 -12.51 -8.55
CA PHE A 132 -20.00 -12.51 -7.07
C PHE A 132 -20.43 -11.17 -6.46
N PRO A 133 -21.66 -10.69 -6.73
CA PRO A 133 -22.10 -9.36 -6.29
C PRO A 133 -22.05 -9.14 -4.77
N LYS A 134 -22.15 -10.22 -3.98
CA LYS A 134 -22.10 -10.16 -2.50
C LYS A 134 -20.68 -9.96 -1.94
N LEU A 135 -19.64 -10.14 -2.76
CA LEU A 135 -18.24 -10.03 -2.35
C LEU A 135 -17.60 -8.71 -2.80
N VAL A 136 -18.37 -7.83 -3.44
CA VAL A 136 -17.89 -6.56 -4.00
C VAL A 136 -17.70 -5.54 -2.88
N ASN A 137 -16.47 -5.06 -2.73
CA ASN A 137 -16.14 -3.98 -1.81
C ASN A 137 -15.72 -2.75 -2.61
N ILE A 138 -16.65 -1.83 -2.81
CA ILE A 138 -16.39 -0.57 -3.52
C ILE A 138 -16.75 0.62 -2.64
N ARG A 139 -15.97 1.70 -2.74
CA ARG A 139 -16.27 2.97 -2.07
C ARG A 139 -16.19 4.11 -3.06
N HIS A 140 -17.17 5.01 -2.97
CA HIS A 140 -17.30 6.19 -3.84
C HIS A 140 -16.95 7.50 -3.13
N GLU A 141 -16.58 7.42 -1.85
CA GLU A 141 -16.21 8.61 -1.10
C GLU A 141 -14.91 9.23 -1.64
N PRO A 142 -14.82 10.57 -1.68
CA PRO A 142 -13.58 11.26 -2.00
C PRO A 142 -12.42 10.84 -1.09
N ILE A 143 -11.22 10.72 -1.67
CA ILE A 143 -10.03 10.13 -1.05
C ILE A 143 -9.61 10.85 0.23
N ILE A 144 -9.55 12.19 0.23
CA ILE A 144 -9.04 12.95 1.38
C ILE A 144 -9.96 12.85 2.61
N PRO A 145 -11.30 13.05 2.49
CA PRO A 145 -12.23 12.77 3.58
C PRO A 145 -12.17 11.33 4.08
N ALA A 146 -12.15 10.35 3.18
CA ALA A 146 -12.06 8.93 3.53
C ALA A 146 -10.79 8.65 4.33
N PHE A 147 -9.64 9.16 3.87
CA PHE A 147 -8.36 9.01 4.54
C PHE A 147 -8.41 9.61 5.95
N TRP A 148 -8.89 10.83 6.09
CA TRP A 148 -8.97 11.47 7.41
C TRP A 148 -9.90 10.75 8.37
N ARG A 149 -11.06 10.25 7.90
CA ARG A 149 -11.95 9.44 8.74
C ARG A 149 -11.24 8.17 9.20
N MET A 150 -10.70 7.40 8.26
CA MET A 150 -10.08 6.12 8.56
C MET A 150 -8.80 6.25 9.37
N PHE A 151 -7.99 7.29 9.12
CA PHE A 151 -6.78 7.55 9.89
C PHE A 151 -7.09 7.89 11.35
N LYS A 152 -8.16 8.67 11.63
CA LYS A 152 -8.58 8.93 13.02
C LYS A 152 -9.01 7.66 13.74
N LYS A 153 -9.72 6.76 13.05
CA LYS A 153 -10.12 5.46 13.59
C LYS A 153 -8.91 4.57 13.84
N TYR A 154 -8.01 4.45 12.87
CA TYR A 154 -6.74 3.74 13.03
C TYR A 154 -5.90 4.31 14.18
N ALA A 155 -5.77 5.63 14.31
CA ALA A 155 -4.99 6.24 15.38
C ALA A 155 -5.56 5.96 16.78
N THR A 156 -6.87 5.72 16.89
CA THR A 156 -7.55 5.42 18.16
C THR A 156 -7.72 3.92 18.42
N GLN A 157 -7.72 3.08 17.38
CA GLN A 157 -8.02 1.65 17.43
C GLN A 157 -6.91 0.77 16.83
N GLY A 158 -5.73 1.34 16.53
CA GLY A 158 -4.66 0.68 15.79
C GLY A 158 -3.94 -0.43 16.57
N VAL A 159 -4.23 -0.58 17.85
CA VAL A 159 -3.77 -1.70 18.67
C VAL A 159 -4.94 -2.66 18.86
N ILE A 160 -4.86 -3.79 18.18
CA ILE A 160 -5.83 -4.89 18.30
C ILE A 160 -5.26 -5.91 19.30
N THR A 161 -6.11 -6.45 20.18
CA THR A 161 -5.68 -7.44 21.17
C THR A 161 -5.35 -8.77 20.48
N ASN A 162 -4.35 -9.50 21.00
CA ASN A 162 -3.88 -10.75 20.38
C ASN A 162 -4.94 -11.87 20.35
N ASP A 163 -5.98 -11.78 21.17
CA ASP A 163 -7.09 -12.72 21.22
C ASP A 163 -8.23 -12.37 20.25
N ALA A 164 -8.19 -11.20 19.62
CA ALA A 164 -9.21 -10.78 18.66
C ALA A 164 -9.22 -11.71 17.45
N GLN A 165 -10.36 -12.38 17.23
CA GLN A 165 -10.54 -13.27 16.08
C GLN A 165 -11.00 -12.49 14.84
N VAL A 166 -11.83 -11.47 15.05
CA VAL A 166 -12.29 -10.53 14.02
C VAL A 166 -12.35 -9.13 14.62
N HIS A 167 -11.78 -8.15 13.94
CA HIS A 167 -11.86 -6.74 14.31
C HIS A 167 -12.45 -5.90 13.18
N LEU A 168 -13.32 -4.96 13.55
CA LEU A 168 -13.90 -3.94 12.68
C LEU A 168 -13.72 -2.59 13.35
N TYR A 169 -13.41 -1.57 12.55
CA TYR A 169 -13.31 -0.21 13.06
C TYR A 169 -14.70 0.31 13.46
N LYS A 170 -14.80 0.85 14.67
CA LYS A 170 -16.02 1.53 15.16
C LYS A 170 -16.02 3.00 14.81
#